data_AF-A0A951GXM6-F1
#
_entry.id   AF-A0A951GXM6-F1
#
_cell.length_a   1.000
_cell.length_b   1.000
_cell.length_c   1.000
_cell.angle_alpha   90.00
_cell.angle_beta   90.00
_cell.angle_gamma   90.00
#
_symmetry.space_group_name_H-M   'P 1'
#
loop_
_entity.id
_entity.type
_entity.pdbx_description
1 polymer ?
#
loop_
_entity_poly.entity_id
_entity_poly.type
_entity_poly.pdbx_seq_one_letter_code
_entity_poly.pdbx_strand_id
1 'polypeptide(L)'
;MTRAQLLRLGLTDEAIGHRTRTGRLHRIHPGVYAVGRPPKTALELASAALLACGPAAALSHSSAMALWGFWKQWPRPLEVTIVTGDRRPKGIRVHHSGGLSRRDLRKRHGL
;
A
#
# COMPACT_ATOMS: atom_id res chain seq x y z
N MET A 1 3.79 5.85 -4.09
CA MET A 1 3.02 7.09 -4.36
C MET A 1 1.72 6.76 -5.07
N THR A 2 0.64 7.45 -4.76
CA THR A 2 -0.63 7.33 -5.51
C THR A 2 -0.64 8.28 -6.72
N ARG A 3 -1.48 8.00 -7.72
CA ARG A 3 -1.73 8.92 -8.85
C ARG A 3 -2.15 10.30 -8.33
N ALA A 4 -3.05 10.36 -7.35
CA ALA A 4 -3.48 11.62 -6.75
C ALA A 4 -2.32 12.40 -6.10
N GLN A 5 -1.37 11.72 -5.45
CA GLN A 5 -0.17 12.38 -4.91
C GLN A 5 0.74 12.89 -6.02
N LEU A 6 0.92 12.14 -7.11
CA LEU A 6 1.72 12.57 -8.26
C LEU A 6 1.12 13.79 -8.95
N LEU A 7 -0.21 13.80 -9.15
CA LEU A 7 -0.93 14.95 -9.70
C LEU A 7 -0.77 16.20 -8.81
N ARG A 8 -0.86 16.03 -7.48
CA ARG A 8 -0.65 17.13 -6.53
C ARG A 8 0.78 17.70 -6.54
N LEU A 9 1.76 16.89 -6.94
CA LEU A 9 3.14 17.33 -7.17
C LEU A 9 3.35 17.98 -8.54
N GLY A 10 2.28 18.23 -9.31
CA GLY A 10 2.34 18.94 -10.59
C GLY A 10 2.64 18.05 -11.80
N LEU A 11 2.62 16.72 -11.66
CA LEU A 11 2.71 15.84 -12.83
C LEU A 11 1.34 15.78 -13.53
N THR A 12 1.35 15.83 -14.85
CA THR A 12 0.16 15.51 -15.65
C THR A 12 0.03 14.00 -15.86
N ASP A 13 -1.13 13.54 -16.36
CA ASP A 13 -1.32 12.14 -16.72
C ASP A 13 -0.36 11.68 -17.81
N GLU A 14 -0.08 12.54 -18.80
CA GLU A 14 0.90 12.28 -19.85
C GLU A 14 2.29 12.11 -19.25
N ALA A 15 2.67 12.96 -18.29
CA ALA A 15 3.95 12.83 -17.59
C ALA A 15 4.05 11.54 -16.78
N ILE A 16 2.96 11.13 -16.12
CA ILE A 16 2.90 9.85 -15.38
C ILE A 16 3.01 8.67 -16.36
N GLY A 17 2.28 8.70 -17.48
CA GLY A 17 2.32 7.68 -18.52
C GLY A 17 3.70 7.57 -19.17
N HIS A 18 4.30 8.70 -19.54
CA HIS A 18 5.65 8.76 -20.09
C HIS A 18 6.68 8.20 -19.11
N ARG A 19 6.65 8.60 -17.83
CA ARG A 19 7.56 8.08 -16.80
C ARG A 19 7.34 6.59 -16.53
N THR A 20 6.11 6.10 -16.68
CA THR A 20 5.82 4.67 -16.57
C THR A 20 6.44 3.89 -17.74
N ARG A 21 6.25 4.36 -18.97
CA ARG A 21 6.80 3.74 -20.19
C ARG A 21 8.33 3.75 -20.21
N THR A 22 8.95 4.81 -19.71
CA THR A 22 10.41 4.98 -19.65
C THR A 22 11.05 4.37 -18.40
N GLY A 23 10.28 3.69 -17.54
CA GLY A 23 10.80 2.98 -16.37
C GLY A 23 11.23 3.89 -15.21
N ARG A 24 10.80 5.15 -15.17
CA ARG A 24 11.02 6.07 -14.03
C ARG A 24 9.94 5.96 -12.95
N LEU A 25 8.74 5.52 -13.34
CA LEU A 25 7.66 5.12 -12.44
C LEU A 25 7.34 3.65 -12.68
N HIS A 26 7.24 2.87 -11.61
CA HIS A 26 6.90 1.45 -11.69
C HIS A 26 5.52 1.24 -11.09
N ARG A 27 4.54 0.86 -11.90
CA ARG A 27 3.19 0.60 -11.43
C ARG A 27 3.15 -0.69 -10.61
N ILE A 28 2.70 -0.60 -9.36
CA ILE A 28 2.62 -1.73 -8.41
C ILE A 28 1.18 -2.21 -8.26
N HIS A 29 0.25 -1.27 -8.07
CA HIS A 29 -1.19 -1.49 -8.10
C HIS A 29 -1.85 -0.44 -9.01
N PRO A 30 -3.12 -0.60 -9.41
CA PRO A 30 -3.85 0.47 -10.10
C PRO A 30 -3.76 1.80 -9.33
N GLY A 31 -3.22 2.82 -9.98
CA GLY A 31 -3.03 4.15 -9.38
C GLY A 31 -1.94 4.22 -8.29
N VAL A 32 -1.12 3.19 -8.08
CA VAL A 32 0.00 3.19 -7.12
C VAL A 32 1.31 2.85 -7.82
N TYR A 33 2.31 3.70 -7.62
CA TYR A 33 3.59 3.66 -8.30
C TYR A 33 4.75 3.71 -7.29
N ALA A 34 5.81 2.96 -7.57
CA ALA A 34 7.13 3.17 -7.00
C ALA A 34 7.92 4.14 -7.88
N VAL A 35 8.74 4.99 -7.28
CA VAL A 35 9.53 6.03 -7.96
C VAL A 35 10.98 5.56 -8.04
N GLY A 36 11.61 5.68 -9.22
CA GLY A 36 13.03 5.39 -9.43
C GLY A 36 13.39 3.90 -9.55
N ARG A 37 12.79 3.02 -8.73
CA ARG A 37 12.95 1.57 -8.86
C ARG A 37 11.72 0.77 -8.41
N PRO A 38 11.56 -0.50 -8.83
CA PRO A 38 10.58 -1.40 -8.25
C PRO A 38 10.85 -1.66 -6.75
N PRO A 39 9.80 -1.99 -5.97
CA PRO A 39 9.95 -2.40 -4.59
C PRO A 39 10.70 -3.73 -4.50
N LYS A 40 11.63 -3.83 -3.55
CA LYS A 40 12.48 -4.99 -3.28
C LYS A 40 12.21 -5.59 -1.90
N THR A 41 11.68 -4.80 -0.96
CA THR A 41 11.45 -5.27 0.41
C THR A 41 9.97 -5.54 0.66
N ALA A 42 9.69 -6.42 1.62
CA ALA A 42 8.31 -6.66 2.06
C ALA A 42 7.67 -5.40 2.65
N LEU A 43 8.48 -4.56 3.32
CA LEU A 43 8.03 -3.27 3.83
C LEU A 43 7.59 -2.32 2.69
N GLU A 44 8.36 -2.23 1.60
CA GLU A 44 8.00 -1.42 0.43
C GLU A 44 6.71 -1.92 -0.24
N LEU A 45 6.55 -3.24 -0.34
CA LEU A 45 5.32 -3.87 -0.84
C LEU A 45 4.14 -3.59 0.09
N ALA A 46 4.35 -3.63 1.40
CA ALA A 46 3.32 -3.32 2.39
C ALA A 46 2.88 -1.85 2.32
N SER A 47 3.83 -0.92 2.15
CA SER A 47 3.51 0.49 1.88
C SER A 47 2.63 0.64 0.64
N ALA A 48 2.98 -0.05 -0.45
CA ALA A 48 2.20 -0.01 -1.69
C ALA A 48 0.80 -0.62 -1.52
N ALA A 49 0.68 -1.70 -0.76
CA ALA A 49 -0.57 -2.36 -0.44
C ALA A 49 -1.52 -1.43 0.34
N LEU A 50 -1.04 -0.77 1.39
CA LEU A 50 -1.84 0.20 2.16
C LEU A 50 -2.30 1.37 1.28
N LEU A 51 -1.43 1.92 0.43
CA LEU A 51 -1.81 2.97 -0.51
C LEU A 51 -2.90 2.51 -1.50
N ALA A 52 -2.86 1.25 -1.93
CA ALA A 52 -3.85 0.67 -2.83
C ALA A 52 -5.21 0.46 -2.14
N CYS A 53 -5.19 0.01 -0.87
CA CYS A 53 -6.39 -0.17 -0.05
C CYS A 53 -7.00 1.17 0.42
N GLY A 54 -6.18 2.21 0.54
CA GLY A 54 -6.63 3.57 0.85
C GLY A 54 -6.30 4.03 2.29
N PRO A 55 -6.70 5.26 2.65
CA PRO A 55 -6.23 5.91 3.88
C PRO A 55 -6.76 5.29 5.19
N ALA A 56 -7.85 4.52 5.12
CA ALA A 56 -8.44 3.81 6.27
C ALA A 56 -7.97 2.35 6.39
N ALA A 57 -6.91 1.99 5.66
CA ALA A 57 -6.34 0.66 5.65
C ALA A 57 -5.20 0.53 6.66
N ALA A 58 -5.10 -0.62 7.32
CA ALA A 58 -3.99 -0.99 8.18
C ALA A 58 -3.58 -2.44 7.94
N LEU A 59 -2.29 -2.75 8.10
CA LEU A 59 -1.86 -4.15 8.09
C LEU A 59 -2.46 -4.87 9.28
N SER A 60 -2.88 -6.11 9.08
CA SER A 60 -3.51 -6.92 10.12
C SER A 60 -2.98 -8.35 10.12
N HIS A 61 -3.43 -9.14 11.10
CA HIS A 61 -3.15 -10.58 11.20
C HIS A 61 -1.63 -10.87 11.03
N SER A 62 -1.28 -11.76 10.11
CA SER A 62 0.11 -12.20 9.92
C SER A 62 1.00 -11.09 9.38
N SER A 63 0.44 -10.15 8.61
CA SER A 63 1.20 -9.01 8.08
C SER A 63 1.55 -8.00 9.17
N ALA A 64 0.63 -7.74 10.11
CA ALA A 64 0.93 -6.93 11.28
C ALA A 64 2.01 -7.59 12.14
N MET A 65 1.84 -8.87 12.45
CA MET A 65 2.80 -9.63 13.26
C MET A 65 4.21 -9.64 12.62
N ALA A 66 4.32 -9.73 11.29
CA ALA A 66 5.59 -9.58 10.58
C ALA A 66 6.17 -8.16 10.68
N LEU A 67 5.35 -7.11 10.52
CA LEU A 67 5.78 -5.71 10.71
C LEU A 67 6.35 -5.48 12.12
N TRP A 68 5.75 -6.11 13.13
CA TRP A 68 6.18 -5.99 14.52
C TRP A 68 7.35 -6.89 14.92
N GLY A 69 7.83 -7.75 14.01
CA GLY A 69 8.94 -8.65 14.24
C GLY A 69 8.58 -9.93 15.02
N PHE A 70 7.29 -10.20 15.22
CA PHE A 70 6.82 -11.46 15.83
C PHE A 70 6.88 -12.63 14.83
N TRP A 71 6.84 -12.35 13.52
CA TRP A 71 7.13 -13.34 12.48
C TRP A 71 8.35 -12.94 11.65
N LYS A 72 9.16 -13.95 11.29
CA LYS A 72 10.34 -13.78 10.42
C LYS A 72 9.96 -13.62 8.94
N GLN A 73 8.83 -14.18 8.53
CA GLN A 73 8.39 -14.18 7.13
C GLN A 73 7.14 -13.33 6.97
N TRP A 74 7.10 -12.55 5.90
CA TRP A 74 5.92 -11.79 5.50
C TRP A 74 4.96 -12.69 4.70
N PRO A 75 3.66 -12.68 5.00
CA PRO A 75 2.71 -13.51 4.29
C PRO A 75 2.56 -13.05 2.84
N ARG A 76 2.18 -14.00 1.97
CA ARG A 76 1.72 -13.74 0.61
C ARG A 76 0.40 -14.48 0.39
N PRO A 77 -0.72 -13.78 0.11
CA PRO A 77 -0.85 -12.33 -0.02
C PRO A 77 -0.70 -11.58 1.32
N LEU A 78 -0.40 -10.28 1.23
CA LEU A 78 -0.45 -9.39 2.40
C LEU A 78 -1.88 -9.26 2.91
N GLU A 79 -2.03 -9.11 4.22
CA GLU A 79 -3.29 -9.04 4.95
C GLU A 79 -3.51 -7.60 5.45
N VAL A 80 -4.62 -7.01 5.02
CA VAL A 80 -4.98 -5.62 5.30
C VAL A 80 -6.40 -5.59 5.81
N THR A 81 -6.64 -4.86 6.89
CA THR A 81 -8.01 -4.52 7.33
C THR A 81 -8.34 -3.10 6.90
N ILE A 82 -9.53 -2.92 6.32
CA ILE A 82 -10.12 -1.61 6.05
C ILE A 82 -11.30 -1.37 7.01
N VAL A 83 -11.38 -0.16 7.54
CA VAL A 83 -12.49 0.25 8.44
C VAL A 83 -13.66 0.83 7.65
N THR A 84 -13.34 1.58 6.60
CA THR A 84 -14.31 2.25 5.73
C THR A 84 -13.90 2.07 4.27
N GLY A 85 -14.89 1.94 3.39
CA GLY A 85 -14.71 1.73 1.96
C GLY A 85 -14.67 0.25 1.58
N ASP A 86 -14.51 -0.02 0.28
CA ASP A 86 -14.71 -1.33 -0.34
C ASP A 86 -13.57 -1.72 -1.29
N ARG A 87 -12.45 -0.98 -1.26
CA ARG A 87 -11.32 -1.23 -2.16
C ARG A 87 -10.70 -2.59 -1.88
N ARG A 88 -10.71 -3.46 -2.89
CA ARG A 88 -10.12 -4.81 -2.86
C ARG A 88 -9.11 -5.01 -3.99
N PRO A 89 -7.90 -4.43 -3.90
CA PRO A 89 -6.88 -4.60 -4.93
C PRO A 89 -6.49 -6.08 -5.07
N LYS A 90 -6.29 -6.54 -6.30
CA LYS A 90 -5.82 -7.91 -6.57
C LYS A 90 -4.46 -8.15 -5.88
N GLY A 91 -4.28 -9.35 -5.33
CA GLY A 91 -3.05 -9.76 -4.64
C GLY A 91 -2.94 -9.31 -3.18
N ILE A 92 -4.00 -8.70 -2.62
CA ILE A 92 -4.09 -8.32 -1.21
C ILE A 92 -5.31 -9.03 -0.60
N ARG A 93 -5.13 -9.66 0.55
CA ARG A 93 -6.23 -10.20 1.35
C ARG A 93 -6.80 -9.05 2.19
N VAL A 94 -7.98 -8.58 1.80
CA VAL A 94 -8.65 -7.45 2.46
C VAL A 94 -9.74 -7.96 3.40
N HIS A 95 -9.66 -7.55 4.66
CA HIS A 95 -10.65 -7.75 5.70
C HIS A 95 -11.42 -6.45 5.93
N HIS A 96 -12.68 -6.55 6.34
CA HIS A 96 -13.48 -5.40 6.72
C HIS A 96 -13.85 -5.51 8.20
N SER A 97 -13.65 -4.43 8.97
CA SER A 97 -14.04 -4.38 10.39
C SER A 97 -14.66 -3.02 10.71
N GLY A 98 -15.95 -3.03 11.04
CA GLY A 98 -16.69 -1.81 11.40
C GLY A 98 -16.40 -1.28 12.80
N GLY A 99 -15.65 -2.03 13.63
CA GLY A 99 -15.38 -1.68 15.03
C GLY A 99 -13.99 -1.09 15.29
N LEU A 100 -13.10 -1.02 14.29
CA LEU A 100 -11.75 -0.49 14.49
C LEU A 100 -11.75 1.03 14.49
N SER A 101 -11.25 1.61 15.58
CA SER A 101 -11.06 3.04 15.71
C SER A 101 -9.59 3.42 15.51
N ARG A 102 -9.30 4.72 15.42
CA ARG A 102 -7.91 5.23 15.42
C ARG A 102 -7.12 4.80 16.65
N ARG A 103 -7.79 4.52 17.78
CA ARG A 103 -7.12 4.10 19.03
C ARG A 103 -6.59 2.68 18.95
N ASP A 104 -7.11 1.88 18.03
CA ASP A 104 -6.69 0.49 17.78
C ASP A 104 -5.54 0.42 16.76
N LEU A 105 -5.30 1.52 16.03
CA LEU A 105 -4.22 1.64 15.06
C LEU A 105 -2.90 2.03 15.74
N ARG A 106 -1.81 1.40 15.31
CA ARG A 106 -0.44 1.69 15.74
C ARG A 106 0.44 1.84 14.52
N LYS A 107 1.44 2.72 14.61
CA LYS A 107 2.40 2.96 13.53
C LYS A 107 3.75 2.32 13.82
N ARG A 108 4.36 1.73 12.79
CA ARG A 108 5.74 1.22 12.84
C ARG A 108 6.39 1.30 11.47
N HIS A 109 7.65 1.76 11.42
CA HIS A 109 8.38 1.98 10.16
C HIS A 109 7.63 2.87 9.14
N GLY A 110 6.77 3.77 9.62
CA GLY A 110 5.97 4.67 8.78
C GLY A 110 4.67 4.06 8.20
N LEU A 111 4.34 2.82 8.56
CA LEU A 111 3.07 2.13 8.25
C LEU A 111 2.12 2.16 9.43
#